data_AF-A0A418AIT8-F1
#
_entry.id   AF-A0A418AIT8-F1
#
_cell.length_a   1.000
_cell.length_b   1.000
_cell.length_c   1.000
_cell.angle_alpha   90.00
_cell.angle_beta   90.00
_cell.angle_gamma   90.00
#
_symmetry.space_group_name_H-M   'P 1'
#
loop_
_entity.id
_entity.type
_entity.pdbx_description
1 polymer ?
#
loop_
_entity_poly.entity_id
_entity_poly.type
_entity_poly.pdbx_seq_one_letter_code
_entity_poly.pdbx_strand_id
1 'polypeptide(L)'
;MSWNPSNPWSDPVHCHEFDFLPPVDDSIFDEILSTSVDHDSTSSDPPSSGPKRRRRTRTYRTELLSLHETKAELEKAVQDLEQRRRERATTLSRSERKWEQIARNQLELKLKVLRENEELRAAVKEQHQLSLELEAIVCKKPRSMMDDDKWRVLKLSAHAEKRLAAIHLIANRQLDMIESEMITTGLMCATDKTFIVRPSRSTGPDLFVEGMTCVHFPNPTYAVANAAWKALNHIHANAKSSNLPSRVHSFAIDQDTVFIRVAFQAVDGPTKVESCVILKKQLVHGNHFRMVFRTVLDDEADPFDEDSFVSDLFGWIDIEQTEDGATTQYKSFAKAKLLLNPRRNDTSTAEVLALIESLHFDERAPFTLSDENPTKLSELIFRASNATFLDLLEAYLQAESGSE
;
A
#
# COMPACT_ATOMS: atom_id res chain seq x y z
N MET A 1 31.62 42.47 31.48
CA MET A 1 30.66 42.73 30.39
C MET A 1 29.99 41.41 30.04
N SER A 2 28.72 41.24 30.39
CA SER A 2 27.94 40.03 30.11
C SER A 2 27.10 40.23 28.86
N TRP A 3 27.38 39.49 27.79
CA TRP A 3 26.49 39.43 26.63
C TRP A 3 25.46 38.32 26.85
N ASN A 4 24.18 38.68 26.73
CA ASN A 4 23.05 37.79 26.91
C ASN A 4 22.46 37.48 25.52
N PRO A 5 22.40 36.20 25.06
CA PRO A 5 21.88 35.88 23.74
C PRO A 5 20.35 36.01 23.72
N SER A 6 19.84 37.02 23.02
CA SER A 6 18.40 37.22 22.83
C SER A 6 17.76 36.00 22.17
N ASN A 7 16.71 35.45 22.79
CA ASN A 7 15.97 34.32 22.27
C ASN A 7 15.18 34.72 20.99
N PRO A 8 15.42 34.11 19.82
CA PRO A 8 14.74 34.49 18.58
C PRO A 8 13.30 33.97 18.47
N TRP A 9 12.79 33.29 19.50
CA TRP A 9 11.45 32.70 19.57
C TRP A 9 10.52 33.53 20.45
N SER A 10 10.43 34.84 20.19
CA SER A 10 9.66 35.77 21.02
C SER A 10 8.98 36.89 20.23
N ASP A 11 8.60 36.59 18.98
CA ASP A 11 7.51 37.28 18.28
C ASP A 11 6.35 36.29 18.05
N PRO A 12 5.09 36.66 18.33
CA PRO A 12 3.93 35.85 18.00
C PRO A 12 3.67 35.98 16.49
N VAL A 13 4.37 35.16 15.70
CA VAL A 13 4.05 34.98 14.28
C VAL A 13 2.59 34.53 14.21
N HIS A 14 1.73 35.40 13.70
CA HIS A 14 0.36 35.05 13.37
C HIS A 14 0.45 33.99 12.27
N CYS A 15 0.29 32.72 12.66
CA CYS A 15 0.16 31.65 11.70
C CYS A 15 -1.11 31.91 10.90
N HIS A 16 -0.93 32.46 9.70
CA HIS A 16 -1.93 32.31 8.66
C HIS A 16 -2.04 30.80 8.40
N GLU A 17 -3.17 30.27 8.85
CA GLU A 17 -3.55 28.88 8.75
C GLU A 17 -3.67 28.47 7.27
N PHE A 18 -3.90 27.19 6.98
CA PHE A 18 -3.82 26.66 5.61
C PHE A 18 -5.01 27.08 4.71
N ASP A 19 -5.08 28.37 4.36
CA ASP A 19 -6.05 29.06 3.47
C ASP A 19 -6.11 28.50 2.01
N PHE A 20 -5.38 27.42 1.72
CA PHE A 20 -5.36 26.72 0.43
C PHE A 20 -6.43 25.64 0.27
N LEU A 21 -7.14 25.30 1.35
CA LEU A 21 -8.31 24.41 1.30
C LEU A 21 -9.58 25.24 1.53
N PRO A 22 -10.68 25.00 0.79
CA PRO A 22 -11.97 25.55 1.18
C PRO A 22 -12.33 25.00 2.58
N PRO A 23 -12.96 25.80 3.46
CA PRO A 23 -13.42 25.30 4.75
C PRO A 23 -14.36 24.12 4.53
N VAL A 24 -14.25 23.10 5.39
CA VAL A 24 -15.14 21.94 5.33
C VAL A 24 -16.54 22.40 5.74
N ASP A 25 -17.50 22.26 4.84
CA ASP A 25 -18.88 22.62 5.11
C ASP A 25 -19.59 21.47 5.82
N ASP A 26 -19.39 21.41 7.13
CA ASP A 26 -19.98 20.38 8.00
C ASP A 26 -21.51 20.38 7.99
N SER A 27 -22.16 21.47 7.55
CA SER A 27 -23.63 21.59 7.49
C SER A 27 -24.28 20.54 6.57
N ILE A 28 -23.55 20.09 5.54
CA ILE A 28 -23.98 19.03 4.61
C ILE A 28 -24.18 17.69 5.35
N PHE A 29 -23.44 17.45 6.43
CA PHE A 29 -23.54 16.20 7.19
C PHE A 29 -24.66 16.25 8.26
N ASP A 30 -24.90 17.41 8.87
CA ASP A 30 -25.99 17.61 9.83
C ASP A 30 -27.39 17.48 9.19
N GLU A 31 -27.58 17.93 7.94
CA GLU A 31 -28.86 17.77 7.22
C GLU A 31 -29.19 16.29 6.91
N ILE A 32 -28.15 15.48 6.63
CA ILE A 32 -28.28 14.04 6.38
C ILE A 32 -28.59 13.27 7.67
N LEU A 33 -28.03 13.68 8.81
CA LEU A 33 -28.29 13.05 10.11
C LEU A 33 -29.68 13.41 10.65
N SER A 34 -30.06 14.69 10.58
CA SER A 34 -31.33 15.19 11.14
C SER A 34 -32.58 14.72 10.39
N THR A 35 -32.47 14.32 9.12
CA THR A 35 -33.59 13.78 8.32
C THR A 35 -33.95 12.31 8.65
N SER A 36 -33.23 11.66 9.57
CA SER A 36 -33.41 10.24 9.92
C SER A 36 -34.42 9.94 11.04
N VAL A 37 -34.91 10.95 11.77
CA VAL A 37 -35.78 10.77 12.96
C VAL A 37 -37.05 11.62 12.88
N ASP A 38 -38.13 11.05 12.33
CA ASP A 38 -39.50 11.15 12.89
C ASP A 38 -40.52 10.39 12.03
N HIS A 39 -40.90 9.17 12.44
CA HIS A 39 -42.13 8.54 11.92
C HIS A 39 -42.73 7.45 12.84
N ASP A 40 -43.76 7.84 13.61
CA ASP A 40 -45.09 7.20 13.71
C ASP A 40 -45.66 7.03 15.13
N SER A 41 -46.87 7.55 15.35
CA SER A 41 -47.96 6.90 16.09
C SER A 41 -49.27 7.69 16.03
N THR A 42 -50.39 6.98 15.87
CA THR A 42 -51.77 7.52 15.72
C THR A 42 -52.36 8.06 17.06
N SER A 43 -53.46 8.82 17.14
CA SER A 43 -54.69 8.98 16.31
C SER A 43 -55.34 10.39 16.56
N SER A 44 -56.59 10.79 16.23
CA SER A 44 -57.83 10.13 15.74
C SER A 44 -58.72 11.09 14.88
N ASP A 45 -59.98 11.34 15.27
CA ASP A 45 -61.12 11.77 14.43
C ASP A 45 -62.14 12.69 15.18
N PRO A 46 -63.14 13.36 14.54
CA PRO A 46 -63.40 13.55 13.10
C PRO A 46 -63.52 15.07 12.72
N PRO A 47 -64.46 15.56 11.88
CA PRO A 47 -64.15 15.88 10.49
C PRO A 47 -64.28 17.37 10.09
N SER A 48 -63.49 17.81 9.11
CA SER A 48 -63.85 18.97 8.28
C SER A 48 -63.36 18.83 6.83
N SER A 49 -64.17 19.30 5.88
CA SER A 49 -63.99 19.14 4.44
C SER A 49 -63.05 20.19 3.84
N GLY A 50 -61.74 19.99 4.04
CA GLY A 50 -60.66 20.86 3.54
C GLY A 50 -59.59 20.13 2.71
N PRO A 51 -58.81 20.83 1.85
CA PRO A 51 -58.11 20.22 0.73
C PRO A 51 -56.75 19.55 1.08
N LYS A 52 -56.73 18.60 2.02
CA LYS A 52 -55.51 17.87 2.46
C LYS A 52 -54.72 17.26 1.28
N ARG A 53 -55.40 16.62 0.31
CA ARG A 53 -54.78 16.01 -0.89
C ARG A 53 -54.08 17.06 -1.78
N ARG A 54 -54.68 18.25 -1.97
CA ARG A 54 -54.09 19.34 -2.77
C ARG A 54 -52.87 19.98 -2.09
N ARG A 55 -52.79 19.93 -0.75
CA ARG A 55 -51.62 20.39 0.02
C ARG A 55 -50.43 19.45 -0.22
N ARG A 56 -50.59 18.13 -0.06
CA ARG A 56 -49.52 17.12 -0.25
C ARG A 56 -48.94 17.15 -1.68
N THR A 57 -49.78 17.31 -2.71
CA THR A 57 -49.33 17.48 -4.11
C THR A 57 -48.69 18.85 -4.40
N ARG A 58 -48.83 19.83 -3.50
CA ARG A 58 -48.11 21.11 -3.61
C ARG A 58 -46.73 21.02 -2.97
N THR A 59 -46.57 20.36 -1.82
CA THR A 59 -45.27 20.16 -1.16
C THR A 59 -44.29 19.41 -2.06
N TYR A 60 -44.71 18.26 -2.61
CA TYR A 60 -43.90 17.47 -3.55
C TYR A 60 -43.49 18.24 -4.81
N ARG A 61 -44.28 19.23 -5.25
CA ARG A 61 -43.92 20.10 -6.37
C ARG A 61 -42.93 21.20 -5.97
N THR A 62 -42.98 21.71 -4.74
CA THR A 62 -41.95 22.63 -4.25
C THR A 62 -40.64 21.91 -3.97
N GLU A 63 -40.69 20.68 -3.43
CA GLU A 63 -39.52 19.81 -3.22
C GLU A 63 -38.83 19.45 -4.55
N LEU A 64 -39.60 19.07 -5.59
CA LEU A 64 -39.05 18.85 -6.93
C LEU A 64 -38.43 20.11 -7.56
N LEU A 65 -39.00 21.29 -7.29
CA LEU A 65 -38.44 22.54 -7.80
C LEU A 65 -37.15 22.92 -7.07
N SER A 66 -37.09 22.81 -5.74
CA SER A 66 -35.86 23.07 -4.99
C SER A 66 -34.76 22.05 -5.33
N LEU A 67 -35.09 20.77 -5.54
CA LEU A 67 -34.13 19.76 -5.99
C LEU A 67 -33.64 19.98 -7.44
N HIS A 68 -34.45 20.60 -8.30
CA HIS A 68 -33.99 21.04 -9.62
C HIS A 68 -33.12 22.30 -9.55
N GLU A 69 -33.42 23.21 -8.61
CA GLU A 69 -32.68 24.45 -8.39
C GLU A 69 -31.30 24.17 -7.80
N THR A 70 -31.21 23.42 -6.68
CA THR A 70 -29.93 23.00 -6.09
C THR A 70 -29.12 22.13 -7.05
N LYS A 71 -29.77 21.27 -7.84
CA LYS A 71 -29.08 20.54 -8.93
C LYS A 71 -28.44 21.51 -9.93
N ALA A 72 -29.16 22.53 -10.40
CA ALA A 72 -28.65 23.48 -11.38
C ALA A 72 -27.51 24.35 -10.80
N GLU A 73 -27.59 24.69 -9.51
CA GLU A 73 -26.52 25.37 -8.78
C GLU A 73 -25.27 24.50 -8.65
N LEU A 74 -25.42 23.22 -8.31
CA LEU A 74 -24.33 22.25 -8.24
C LEU A 74 -23.71 21.99 -9.62
N GLU A 75 -24.50 21.77 -10.68
CA GLU A 75 -23.99 21.62 -12.05
C GLU A 75 -23.19 22.85 -12.50
N LYS A 76 -23.63 24.06 -12.14
CA LYS A 76 -22.91 25.31 -12.40
C LYS A 76 -21.62 25.43 -11.57
N ALA A 77 -21.65 25.04 -10.29
CA ALA A 77 -20.47 25.05 -9.43
C ALA A 77 -19.40 24.06 -9.92
N VAL A 78 -19.79 22.88 -10.39
CA VAL A 78 -18.86 21.93 -11.03
C VAL A 78 -18.25 22.51 -12.30
N GLN A 79 -19.02 23.17 -13.16
CA GLN A 79 -18.50 23.79 -14.39
C GLN A 79 -17.48 24.90 -14.10
N ASP A 80 -17.74 25.75 -13.10
CA ASP A 80 -16.81 26.81 -12.65
C ASP A 80 -15.52 26.21 -12.05
N LEU A 81 -15.64 25.17 -11.21
CA LEU A 81 -14.49 24.44 -10.67
C LEU A 81 -13.66 23.74 -11.76
N GLU A 82 -14.31 23.15 -12.77
CA GLU A 82 -13.61 22.61 -13.94
C GLU A 82 -12.89 23.69 -14.75
N GLN A 83 -13.53 24.83 -15.01
CA GLN A 83 -12.92 25.94 -15.73
C GLN A 83 -11.68 26.45 -14.98
N ARG A 84 -11.79 26.75 -13.68
CA ARG A 84 -10.67 27.16 -12.82
C ARG A 84 -9.57 26.10 -12.70
N ARG A 85 -9.87 24.83 -12.96
CA ARG A 85 -8.88 23.73 -13.03
C ARG A 85 -8.18 23.71 -14.39
N ARG A 86 -8.91 23.90 -15.50
CA ARG A 86 -8.34 24.02 -16.86
C ARG A 86 -7.42 25.24 -16.97
N GLU A 87 -7.83 26.37 -16.44
CA GLU A 87 -7.03 27.61 -16.40
C GLU A 87 -5.75 27.45 -15.57
N ARG A 88 -5.83 26.87 -14.35
CA ARG A 88 -4.61 26.56 -13.58
C ARG A 88 -3.70 25.54 -14.27
N ALA A 89 -4.26 24.57 -14.99
CA ALA A 89 -3.46 23.60 -15.72
C ALA A 89 -2.65 24.21 -16.88
N THR A 90 -3.04 25.37 -17.41
CA THR A 90 -2.26 26.11 -18.42
C THR A 90 -1.27 27.10 -17.84
N THR A 91 -1.50 27.64 -16.63
CA THR A 91 -0.58 28.61 -16.00
C THR A 91 0.53 27.98 -15.17
N LEU A 92 0.28 26.83 -14.53
CA LEU A 92 1.27 26.13 -13.70
C LEU A 92 2.34 25.40 -14.54
N SER A 93 3.58 25.37 -14.05
CA SER A 93 4.67 24.56 -14.61
C SER A 93 4.43 23.03 -14.44
N ARG A 94 5.25 22.20 -15.09
CA ARG A 94 5.17 20.73 -14.97
C ARG A 94 5.41 20.24 -13.54
N SER A 95 6.37 20.84 -12.83
CA SER A 95 6.69 20.50 -11.45
C SER A 95 5.59 20.94 -10.47
N GLU A 96 5.02 22.14 -10.64
CA GLU A 96 3.87 22.59 -9.83
C GLU A 96 2.64 21.71 -10.06
N ARG A 97 2.34 21.32 -11.31
CA ARG A 97 1.25 20.37 -11.61
C ARG A 97 1.49 18.99 -11.01
N LYS A 98 2.74 18.48 -11.03
CA LYS A 98 3.12 17.22 -10.37
C LYS A 98 2.85 17.32 -8.86
N TRP A 99 3.27 18.40 -8.20
CA TRP A 99 3.00 18.62 -6.78
C TRP A 99 1.52 18.85 -6.44
N GLU A 100 0.76 19.57 -7.28
CA GLU A 100 -0.69 19.77 -7.07
C GLU A 100 -1.47 18.45 -7.16
N GLN A 101 -1.07 17.55 -8.08
CA GLN A 101 -1.66 16.21 -8.16
C GLN A 101 -1.24 15.32 -6.98
N ILE A 102 0.03 15.33 -6.59
CA ILE A 102 0.53 14.61 -5.40
C ILE A 102 -0.24 15.06 -4.15
N ALA A 103 -0.40 16.36 -3.93
CA ALA A 103 -1.11 16.90 -2.76
C ALA A 103 -2.57 16.44 -2.70
N ARG A 104 -3.26 16.34 -3.86
CA ARG A 104 -4.61 15.76 -3.94
C ARG A 104 -4.62 14.28 -3.60
N ASN A 105 -3.73 13.49 -4.21
CA ASN A 105 -3.64 12.04 -3.96
C ASN A 105 -3.36 11.76 -2.47
N GLN A 106 -2.44 12.51 -1.85
CA GLN A 106 -2.16 12.37 -0.41
C GLN A 106 -3.32 12.82 0.48
N LEU A 107 -4.10 13.83 0.09
CA LEU A 107 -5.31 14.24 0.80
C LEU A 107 -6.42 13.17 0.71
N GLU A 108 -6.63 12.59 -0.47
CA GLU A 108 -7.59 11.50 -0.69
C GLU A 108 -7.21 10.26 0.14
N LEU A 109 -5.94 9.85 0.11
CA LEU A 109 -5.41 8.76 0.94
C LEU A 109 -5.57 9.06 2.44
N LYS A 110 -5.30 10.30 2.89
CA LYS A 110 -5.54 10.71 4.29
C LYS A 110 -7.02 10.58 4.67
N LEU A 111 -7.94 11.05 3.82
CA LEU A 111 -9.38 10.98 4.09
C LEU A 111 -9.90 9.53 4.10
N LYS A 112 -9.42 8.69 3.18
CA LYS A 112 -9.67 7.24 3.15
C LYS A 112 -9.21 6.57 4.45
N VAL A 113 -7.95 6.80 4.86
CA VAL A 113 -7.39 6.23 6.10
C VAL A 113 -8.11 6.75 7.36
N LEU A 114 -8.54 8.02 7.39
CA LEU A 114 -9.33 8.55 8.51
C LEU A 114 -10.69 7.87 8.63
N ARG A 115 -11.41 7.68 7.51
CA ARG A 115 -12.69 6.96 7.49
C ARG A 115 -12.51 5.50 7.91
N GLU A 116 -11.52 4.78 7.35
CA GLU A 116 -11.20 3.41 7.77
C GLU A 116 -10.85 3.35 9.28
N ASN A 117 -10.20 4.36 9.85
CA ASN A 117 -9.90 4.42 11.28
C ASN A 117 -11.16 4.61 12.13
N GLU A 118 -12.12 5.41 11.66
CA GLU A 118 -13.42 5.62 12.31
C GLU A 118 -14.30 4.36 12.24
N GLU A 119 -14.40 3.73 11.07
CA GLU A 119 -15.05 2.42 10.86
C GLU A 119 -14.48 1.36 11.82
N LEU A 120 -13.16 1.25 11.91
CA LEU A 120 -12.49 0.30 12.82
C LEU A 120 -12.73 0.64 14.30
N ARG A 121 -12.77 1.92 14.68
CA ARG A 121 -13.12 2.35 16.05
C ARG A 121 -14.57 2.03 16.39
N ALA A 122 -15.49 2.23 15.45
CA ALA A 122 -16.90 1.89 15.61
C ALA A 122 -17.07 0.38 15.80
N ALA A 123 -16.46 -0.44 14.94
CA ALA A 123 -16.49 -1.90 15.05
C ALA A 123 -15.85 -2.43 16.34
N VAL A 124 -14.74 -1.82 16.81
CA VAL A 124 -14.13 -2.17 18.11
C VAL A 124 -15.04 -1.78 19.28
N LYS A 125 -15.73 -0.64 19.22
CA LYS A 125 -16.70 -0.21 20.24
C LYS A 125 -17.91 -1.14 20.28
N GLU A 126 -18.46 -1.50 19.11
CA GLU A 126 -19.54 -2.46 18.96
C GLU A 126 -19.15 -3.84 19.53
N GLN A 127 -17.97 -4.36 19.17
CA GLN A 127 -17.47 -5.63 19.72
C GLN A 127 -17.23 -5.57 21.23
N HIS A 128 -16.78 -4.43 21.77
CA HIS A 128 -16.65 -4.27 23.22
C HIS A 128 -18.01 -4.29 23.93
N GLN A 129 -19.00 -3.56 23.39
CA GLN A 129 -20.37 -3.57 23.91
C GLN A 129 -20.98 -4.98 23.82
N LEU A 130 -20.92 -5.63 22.65
CA LEU A 130 -21.40 -7.00 22.45
C LEU A 130 -20.67 -8.00 23.36
N SER A 131 -19.38 -7.79 23.66
CA SER A 131 -18.65 -8.63 24.61
C SER A 131 -19.18 -8.46 26.03
N LEU A 132 -19.50 -7.25 26.47
CA LEU A 132 -20.11 -6.99 27.79
C LEU A 132 -21.52 -7.58 27.89
N GLU A 133 -22.33 -7.44 26.84
CA GLU A 133 -23.67 -8.01 26.76
C GLU A 133 -23.64 -9.54 26.75
N LEU A 134 -22.71 -10.17 26.02
CA LEU A 134 -22.54 -11.63 26.00
C LEU A 134 -21.93 -12.18 27.30
N GLU A 135 -21.01 -11.45 27.94
CA GLU A 135 -20.45 -11.79 29.25
C GLU A 135 -21.51 -11.74 30.36
N ALA A 136 -22.45 -10.78 30.27
CA ALA A 136 -23.63 -10.72 31.13
C ALA A 136 -24.67 -11.83 30.86
N ILE A 137 -24.63 -12.48 29.68
CA ILE A 137 -25.61 -13.48 29.25
C ILE A 137 -25.11 -14.92 29.46
N VAL A 138 -24.06 -15.37 28.77
CA VAL A 138 -23.56 -16.76 28.84
C VAL A 138 -22.07 -16.86 28.51
N CYS A 139 -21.31 -17.54 29.38
CA CYS A 139 -19.92 -17.95 29.13
C CYS A 139 -19.79 -19.02 28.03
N LYS A 140 -19.95 -18.65 26.74
CA LYS A 140 -19.47 -19.40 25.56
C LYS A 140 -19.44 -18.51 24.31
N LYS A 141 -18.27 -18.44 23.67
CA LYS A 141 -17.93 -17.46 22.62
C LYS A 141 -18.44 -17.87 21.22
N PRO A 142 -19.30 -17.08 20.55
CA PRO A 142 -19.64 -17.25 19.13
C PRO A 142 -18.47 -16.84 18.21
N ARG A 143 -18.49 -17.29 16.95
CA ARG A 143 -17.46 -16.94 15.94
C ARG A 143 -17.91 -15.76 15.06
N SER A 144 -17.19 -14.65 15.23
CA SER A 144 -16.88 -13.54 14.30
C SER A 144 -17.72 -13.36 13.02
N MET A 145 -18.21 -12.12 12.81
CA MET A 145 -18.65 -11.61 11.51
C MET A 145 -17.55 -10.86 10.72
N MET A 146 -16.31 -10.74 11.25
CA MET A 146 -15.19 -10.04 10.60
C MET A 146 -14.44 -10.88 9.54
N ASP A 147 -15.14 -11.69 8.74
CA ASP A 147 -14.48 -12.60 7.80
C ASP A 147 -13.91 -11.89 6.56
N ASP A 148 -14.55 -10.82 6.11
CA ASP A 148 -14.25 -10.18 4.81
C ASP A 148 -13.00 -9.28 4.80
N ASP A 149 -12.51 -8.84 5.96
CA ASP A 149 -11.36 -7.94 6.08
C ASP A 149 -10.00 -8.62 6.37
N LYS A 150 -9.97 -9.96 6.32
CA LYS A 150 -8.75 -10.78 6.45
C LYS A 150 -7.60 -10.32 5.55
N TRP A 151 -7.90 -9.82 4.36
CA TRP A 151 -6.92 -9.31 3.41
C TRP A 151 -6.15 -8.08 3.93
N ARG A 152 -6.75 -7.24 4.79
CA ARG A 152 -6.07 -6.06 5.36
C ARG A 152 -4.87 -6.47 6.21
N VAL A 153 -5.00 -7.58 6.95
CA VAL A 153 -3.94 -8.24 7.74
C VAL A 153 -3.19 -9.33 6.95
N LEU A 154 -3.26 -9.28 5.61
CA LEU A 154 -2.50 -10.11 4.67
C LEU A 154 -2.77 -11.62 4.79
N LYS A 155 -4.02 -11.95 5.14
CA LYS A 155 -4.52 -13.33 5.20
C LYS A 155 -5.45 -13.63 4.02
N LEU A 156 -5.24 -14.78 3.39
CA LEU A 156 -6.10 -15.30 2.31
C LEU A 156 -7.11 -16.31 2.86
N SER A 157 -8.32 -16.32 2.29
CA SER A 157 -9.42 -17.20 2.68
C SER A 157 -9.39 -18.54 1.94
N ALA A 158 -9.92 -19.60 2.56
CA ALA A 158 -10.12 -20.90 1.91
C ALA A 158 -11.08 -20.85 0.70
N HIS A 159 -11.97 -19.84 0.63
CA HIS A 159 -12.91 -19.69 -0.46
C HIS A 159 -12.26 -19.02 -1.68
N ALA A 160 -12.23 -19.72 -2.82
CA ALA A 160 -11.52 -19.32 -4.03
C ALA A 160 -11.84 -17.88 -4.50
N GLU A 161 -13.12 -17.49 -4.54
CA GLU A 161 -13.53 -16.13 -4.96
C GLU A 161 -13.02 -15.06 -3.98
N LYS A 162 -13.16 -15.29 -2.65
CA LYS A 162 -12.60 -14.39 -1.63
C LYS A 162 -11.06 -14.34 -1.70
N ARG A 163 -10.39 -15.46 -2.00
CA ARG A 163 -8.93 -15.54 -2.16
C ARG A 163 -8.45 -14.69 -3.33
N LEU A 164 -9.10 -14.79 -4.49
CA LEU A 164 -8.80 -13.97 -5.67
C LEU A 164 -9.07 -12.48 -5.41
N ALA A 165 -10.22 -12.14 -4.84
CA ALA A 165 -10.54 -10.75 -4.46
C ALA A 165 -9.50 -10.17 -3.48
N ALA A 166 -9.11 -10.94 -2.45
CA ALA A 166 -8.08 -10.55 -1.48
C ALA A 166 -6.71 -10.34 -2.13
N ILE A 167 -6.31 -11.19 -3.10
CA ILE A 167 -5.06 -11.02 -3.86
C ILE A 167 -5.04 -9.66 -4.58
N HIS A 168 -6.10 -9.30 -5.30
CA HIS A 168 -6.16 -8.01 -5.99
C HIS A 168 -6.27 -6.83 -5.02
N LEU A 169 -7.01 -6.95 -3.90
CA LEU A 169 -7.11 -5.90 -2.89
C LEU A 169 -5.76 -5.62 -2.19
N ILE A 170 -5.00 -6.67 -1.86
CA ILE A 170 -3.65 -6.54 -1.30
C ILE A 170 -2.72 -5.84 -2.28
N ALA A 171 -2.74 -6.22 -3.56
CA ALA A 171 -1.91 -5.62 -4.60
C ALA A 171 -2.29 -4.15 -4.89
N ASN A 172 -3.58 -3.87 -5.04
CA ASN A 172 -4.07 -2.51 -5.28
C ASN A 172 -3.72 -1.58 -4.09
N ARG A 173 -3.78 -2.06 -2.84
CA ARG A 173 -3.31 -1.28 -1.67
C ARG A 173 -1.82 -0.94 -1.73
N GLN A 174 -0.96 -1.80 -2.31
CA GLN A 174 0.44 -1.42 -2.53
C GLN A 174 0.57 -0.34 -3.61
N LEU A 175 -0.21 -0.42 -4.70
CA LEU A 175 -0.21 0.58 -5.78
C LEU A 175 -0.64 1.96 -5.26
N ASP A 176 -1.69 2.01 -4.41
CA ASP A 176 -2.14 3.21 -3.69
C ASP A 176 -1.01 3.86 -2.85
N MET A 177 -0.13 3.04 -2.25
CA MET A 177 0.92 3.50 -1.33
C MET A 177 2.17 4.05 -2.01
N ILE A 178 2.42 3.74 -3.29
CA ILE A 178 3.68 4.08 -4.00
C ILE A 178 4.07 5.54 -3.82
N GLU A 179 3.13 6.48 -3.98
CA GLU A 179 3.42 7.91 -3.93
C GLU A 179 3.73 8.38 -2.49
N SER A 180 3.02 7.87 -1.48
CA SER A 180 3.32 8.18 -0.07
C SER A 180 4.70 7.66 0.35
N GLU A 181 5.09 6.47 -0.13
CA GLU A 181 6.40 5.89 0.14
C GLU A 181 7.51 6.59 -0.65
N MET A 182 7.27 6.95 -1.91
CA MET A 182 8.20 7.70 -2.74
C MET A 182 8.43 9.13 -2.18
N ILE A 183 7.44 9.74 -1.50
CA ILE A 183 7.62 10.98 -0.72
C ILE A 183 8.46 10.73 0.53
N THR A 184 8.07 9.79 1.39
CA THR A 184 8.69 9.57 2.71
C THR A 184 10.10 8.95 2.65
N THR A 185 10.45 8.31 1.53
CA THR A 185 11.82 7.88 1.22
C THR A 185 12.68 8.97 0.59
N GLY A 186 12.08 10.05 0.07
CA GLY A 186 12.74 11.10 -0.71
C GLY A 186 12.89 10.80 -2.21
N LEU A 187 12.43 9.64 -2.68
CA LEU A 187 12.55 9.22 -4.09
C LEU A 187 11.76 10.08 -5.08
N MET A 188 10.76 10.88 -4.68
CA MET A 188 9.95 11.70 -5.63
C MET A 188 10.85 12.59 -6.49
N CYS A 189 11.79 13.28 -5.83
CA CYS A 189 12.71 14.24 -6.43
C CYS A 189 14.08 13.64 -6.76
N ALA A 190 14.30 12.34 -6.49
CA ALA A 190 15.55 11.69 -6.85
C ALA A 190 15.70 11.67 -8.37
N THR A 191 16.77 12.28 -8.88
CA THR A 191 17.26 12.15 -10.25
C THR A 191 18.48 11.26 -10.29
N ASP A 192 19.42 11.49 -9.37
CA ASP A 192 20.77 10.98 -9.48
C ASP A 192 20.86 9.49 -9.17
N LYS A 193 21.84 8.81 -9.79
CA LYS A 193 22.08 7.38 -9.57
C LYS A 193 22.41 7.14 -8.09
N THR A 194 21.46 6.54 -7.38
CA THR A 194 21.50 6.37 -5.93
C THR A 194 21.04 4.97 -5.55
N PHE A 195 21.73 4.39 -4.56
CA PHE A 195 21.31 3.16 -3.90
C PHE A 195 21.57 3.28 -2.40
N ILE A 196 20.48 3.40 -1.64
CA ILE A 196 20.47 3.59 -0.19
C ILE A 196 19.89 2.32 0.44
N VAL A 197 20.52 1.84 1.51
CA VAL A 197 19.96 0.79 2.37
C VAL A 197 20.04 1.30 3.80
N ARG A 198 18.99 1.12 4.59
CA ARG A 198 18.89 1.60 5.98
C ARG A 198 17.98 0.71 6.84
N PRO A 199 18.20 0.59 8.16
CA PRO A 199 17.15 0.15 9.06
C PRO A 199 15.93 1.08 8.99
N SER A 200 14.75 0.47 9.00
CA SER A 200 13.48 1.18 9.04
C SER A 200 13.23 1.81 10.42
N ARG A 201 12.59 2.98 10.44
CA ARG A 201 12.14 3.64 11.67
C ARG A 201 10.81 3.05 12.18
N SER A 202 10.82 1.75 12.44
CA SER A 202 9.70 1.03 13.07
C SER A 202 9.56 1.44 14.54
N THR A 203 8.32 1.64 15.00
CA THR A 203 8.01 1.84 16.43
C THR A 203 7.72 0.51 17.16
N GLY A 204 7.68 -0.61 16.42
CA GLY A 204 7.45 -1.94 16.97
C GLY A 204 8.73 -2.69 17.33
N PRO A 205 8.63 -3.87 17.97
CA PRO A 205 9.78 -4.72 18.31
C PRO A 205 10.40 -5.43 17.08
N ASP A 206 9.70 -5.42 15.95
CA ASP A 206 10.17 -6.02 14.70
C ASP A 206 11.12 -5.08 13.96
N LEU A 207 12.34 -5.56 13.70
CA LEU A 207 13.32 -4.87 12.85
C LEU A 207 12.99 -5.12 11.37
N PHE A 208 12.89 -4.02 10.61
CA PHE A 208 12.78 -4.03 9.15
C PHE A 208 13.98 -3.29 8.55
N VAL A 209 14.39 -3.67 7.34
CA VAL A 209 15.33 -2.89 6.51
C VAL A 209 14.62 -2.40 5.25
N GLU A 210 15.01 -1.21 4.82
CA GLU A 210 14.53 -0.50 3.63
C GLU A 210 15.69 -0.33 2.64
N GLY A 211 15.47 -0.73 1.39
CA GLY A 211 16.33 -0.46 0.24
C GLY A 211 15.63 0.50 -0.73
N MET A 212 16.35 1.50 -1.22
CA MET A 212 15.86 2.54 -2.15
C MET A 212 16.85 2.73 -3.29
N THR A 213 16.37 2.60 -4.53
CA THR A 213 17.18 2.68 -5.74
C THR A 213 16.59 3.69 -6.71
N CYS A 214 17.43 4.55 -7.29
CA CYS A 214 17.10 5.37 -8.46
C CYS A 214 18.24 5.21 -9.49
N VAL A 215 17.91 4.82 -10.72
CA VAL A 215 18.87 4.68 -11.83
C VAL A 215 18.21 5.12 -13.15
N HIS A 216 19.04 5.41 -14.15
CA HIS A 216 18.59 5.65 -15.52
C HIS A 216 19.09 4.55 -16.45
N PHE A 217 18.21 4.10 -17.35
CA PHE A 217 18.53 3.16 -18.43
C PHE A 217 18.43 3.87 -19.79
N PRO A 218 19.34 3.61 -20.74
CA PRO A 218 19.28 4.17 -22.10
C PRO A 218 18.20 3.49 -22.98
N ASN A 219 17.43 2.56 -22.42
CA ASN A 219 16.46 1.73 -23.14
C ASN A 219 15.04 2.33 -23.08
N PRO A 220 14.18 2.04 -24.08
CA PRO A 220 12.76 2.43 -24.05
C PRO A 220 12.02 1.88 -22.83
N THR A 221 11.09 2.66 -22.28
CA THR A 221 10.46 2.40 -20.97
C THR A 221 9.72 1.07 -20.90
N TYR A 222 9.11 0.63 -22.02
CA TYR A 222 8.49 -0.68 -22.15
C TYR A 222 9.49 -1.86 -22.04
N ALA A 223 10.70 -1.73 -22.62
CA ALA A 223 11.74 -2.75 -22.50
C ALA A 223 12.27 -2.86 -21.06
N VAL A 224 12.49 -1.71 -20.40
CA VAL A 224 12.86 -1.66 -18.97
C VAL A 224 11.76 -2.27 -18.10
N ALA A 225 10.48 -2.02 -18.40
CA ALA A 225 9.36 -2.63 -17.71
C ALA A 225 9.26 -4.15 -17.94
N ASN A 226 9.48 -4.64 -19.17
CA ASN A 226 9.51 -6.08 -19.44
C ASN A 226 10.67 -6.77 -18.72
N ALA A 227 11.87 -6.18 -18.76
CA ALA A 227 13.05 -6.69 -18.06
C ALA A 227 12.85 -6.72 -16.53
N ALA A 228 12.33 -5.64 -15.94
CA ALA A 228 12.02 -5.57 -14.52
C ALA A 228 10.94 -6.58 -14.11
N TRP A 229 9.90 -6.78 -14.93
CA TRP A 229 8.85 -7.77 -14.67
C TRP A 229 9.40 -9.21 -14.72
N LYS A 230 10.27 -9.53 -15.70
CA LYS A 230 10.97 -10.83 -15.76
C LYS A 230 11.88 -11.03 -14.56
N ALA A 231 12.67 -10.01 -14.17
CA ALA A 231 13.55 -10.06 -13.00
C ALA A 231 12.77 -10.25 -11.68
N LEU A 232 11.62 -9.58 -11.51
CA LEU A 232 10.74 -9.79 -10.34
C LEU A 232 10.22 -11.24 -10.27
N ASN A 233 9.72 -11.77 -11.40
CA ASN A 233 9.25 -13.15 -11.45
C ASN A 233 10.39 -14.16 -11.20
N HIS A 234 11.62 -13.87 -11.65
CA HIS A 234 12.77 -14.72 -11.40
C HIS A 234 13.22 -14.71 -9.93
N ILE A 235 13.46 -13.54 -9.34
CA ILE A 235 14.03 -13.40 -7.99
C ILE A 235 13.08 -13.87 -6.88
N HIS A 236 11.78 -13.89 -7.13
CA HIS A 236 10.79 -14.42 -6.20
C HIS A 236 10.47 -15.91 -6.39
N ALA A 237 10.91 -16.52 -7.50
CA ALA A 237 10.70 -17.94 -7.77
C ALA A 237 11.94 -18.82 -7.51
N ASN A 238 13.15 -18.24 -7.46
CA ASN A 238 14.40 -18.99 -7.40
C ASN A 238 15.29 -18.51 -6.24
N ALA A 239 16.00 -19.43 -5.60
CA ALA A 239 17.14 -19.09 -4.73
C ALA A 239 18.36 -18.74 -5.58
N LYS A 240 19.33 -18.01 -5.02
CA LYS A 240 20.59 -17.74 -5.72
C LYS A 240 21.50 -18.98 -5.79
N SER A 241 21.58 -19.78 -4.72
CA SER A 241 22.21 -21.12 -4.79
C SER A 241 21.31 -22.11 -5.54
N SER A 242 21.85 -22.76 -6.58
CA SER A 242 21.19 -23.82 -7.33
C SER A 242 20.99 -25.12 -6.54
N ASN A 243 21.69 -25.27 -5.42
CA ASN A 243 21.80 -26.54 -4.69
C ASN A 243 20.79 -26.64 -3.54
N LEU A 244 19.96 -25.62 -3.34
CA LEU A 244 18.99 -25.52 -2.26
C LEU A 244 17.67 -26.22 -2.61
N PRO A 245 17.23 -27.23 -1.84
CA PRO A 245 15.94 -27.88 -2.07
C PRO A 245 14.78 -26.87 -2.04
N SER A 246 13.99 -26.84 -3.11
CA SER A 246 12.92 -25.86 -3.29
C SER A 246 11.65 -26.47 -3.89
N ARG A 247 10.50 -25.94 -3.48
CA ARG A 247 9.17 -26.21 -4.07
C ARG A 247 8.59 -24.88 -4.52
N VAL A 248 8.43 -24.71 -5.84
CA VAL A 248 7.99 -23.45 -6.47
C VAL A 248 6.68 -23.68 -7.20
N HIS A 249 5.69 -22.82 -6.97
CA HIS A 249 4.42 -22.78 -7.68
C HIS A 249 4.10 -21.34 -8.08
N SER A 250 4.07 -21.06 -9.38
CA SER A 250 3.72 -19.75 -9.92
C SER A 250 2.40 -19.85 -10.69
N PHE A 251 1.48 -18.93 -10.38
CA PHE A 251 0.13 -18.88 -10.93
C PHE A 251 -0.11 -17.50 -11.53
N ALA A 252 -0.29 -17.44 -12.86
CA ALA A 252 -0.85 -16.25 -13.49
C ALA A 252 -2.34 -16.15 -13.09
N ILE A 253 -2.71 -15.07 -12.40
CA ILE A 253 -4.09 -14.82 -11.97
C ILE A 253 -4.86 -14.14 -13.11
N ASP A 254 -4.21 -13.19 -13.77
CA ASP A 254 -4.70 -12.47 -14.95
C ASP A 254 -3.49 -12.05 -15.83
N GLN A 255 -3.61 -10.97 -16.62
CA GLN A 255 -2.54 -10.48 -17.50
C GLN A 255 -1.48 -9.62 -16.76
N ASP A 256 -1.82 -9.10 -15.58
CA ASP A 256 -1.03 -8.13 -14.81
C ASP A 256 -0.68 -8.56 -13.37
N THR A 257 -1.27 -9.65 -12.88
CA THR A 257 -1.16 -10.19 -11.53
C THR A 257 -0.63 -11.63 -11.57
N VAL A 258 0.45 -11.92 -10.85
CA VAL A 258 1.02 -13.26 -10.67
C VAL A 258 1.17 -13.56 -9.19
N PHE A 259 0.76 -14.75 -8.76
CA PHE A 259 0.93 -15.24 -7.39
C PHE A 259 2.02 -16.33 -7.38
N ILE A 260 3.08 -16.15 -6.62
CA ILE A 260 4.19 -17.11 -6.49
C ILE A 260 4.25 -17.60 -5.06
N ARG A 261 4.09 -18.91 -4.87
CA ARG A 261 4.49 -19.60 -3.64
C ARG A 261 5.84 -20.27 -3.85
N VAL A 262 6.74 -20.08 -2.90
CA VAL A 262 7.98 -20.83 -2.80
C VAL A 262 8.25 -21.27 -1.36
N ALA A 263 8.74 -22.50 -1.23
CA ALA A 263 9.31 -23.04 0.00
C ALA A 263 10.76 -23.46 -0.28
N PHE A 264 11.68 -23.05 0.57
CA PHE A 264 13.10 -23.42 0.56
C PHE A 264 13.45 -24.17 1.85
N GLN A 265 14.28 -25.21 1.76
CA GLN A 265 14.75 -25.95 2.93
C GLN A 265 16.29 -25.91 3.02
N ALA A 266 16.83 -25.84 4.23
CA ALA A 266 18.25 -26.01 4.50
C ALA A 266 18.75 -27.40 4.04
N VAL A 267 19.99 -27.49 3.54
CA VAL A 267 20.57 -28.73 3.02
C VAL A 267 20.80 -29.77 4.13
N ASP A 268 21.35 -29.32 5.26
CA ASP A 268 21.79 -30.18 6.37
C ASP A 268 20.84 -30.17 7.58
N GLY A 269 19.61 -29.65 7.44
CA GLY A 269 18.72 -29.43 8.59
C GLY A 269 17.22 -29.30 8.28
N PRO A 270 16.38 -29.21 9.34
CA PRO A 270 14.93 -29.11 9.21
C PRO A 270 14.43 -27.71 8.82
N THR A 271 15.26 -26.67 8.88
CA THR A 271 14.80 -25.28 8.69
C THR A 271 14.19 -25.07 7.31
N LYS A 272 13.00 -24.45 7.29
CA LYS A 272 12.30 -24.03 6.08
C LYS A 272 12.02 -22.53 6.10
N VAL A 273 12.17 -21.89 4.95
CA VAL A 273 11.66 -20.54 4.68
C VAL A 273 10.55 -20.65 3.64
N GLU A 274 9.37 -20.14 3.94
CA GLU A 274 8.26 -20.04 2.98
C GLU A 274 7.96 -18.58 2.62
N SER A 275 7.47 -18.37 1.41
CA SER A 275 7.03 -17.08 0.90
C SER A 275 5.89 -17.28 -0.11
N CYS A 276 4.76 -16.62 0.14
CA CYS A 276 3.69 -16.47 -0.84
C CYS A 276 3.64 -15.00 -1.26
N VAL A 277 4.16 -14.62 -2.42
CA VAL A 277 4.19 -13.24 -2.91
C VAL A 277 3.17 -12.99 -4.01
N ILE A 278 2.44 -11.89 -3.87
CA ILE A 278 1.60 -11.32 -4.93
C ILE A 278 2.46 -10.31 -5.69
N LEU A 279 2.68 -10.55 -6.98
CA LEU A 279 3.25 -9.60 -7.93
C LEU A 279 2.11 -8.95 -8.73
N LYS A 280 2.15 -7.62 -8.92
CA LYS A 280 1.24 -6.94 -9.86
C LYS A 280 1.95 -5.81 -10.61
N LYS A 281 1.67 -5.67 -11.90
CA LYS A 281 2.07 -4.51 -12.73
C LYS A 281 0.86 -3.64 -13.07
N GLN A 282 1.10 -2.38 -13.40
CA GLN A 282 0.09 -1.43 -13.85
C GLN A 282 0.72 -0.49 -14.88
N LEU A 283 0.09 -0.34 -16.04
CA LEU A 283 0.33 0.77 -16.95
C LEU A 283 -0.59 1.92 -16.53
N VAL A 284 -0.01 3.06 -16.12
CA VAL A 284 -0.78 4.16 -15.51
C VAL A 284 -1.30 5.10 -16.60
N HIS A 285 -0.40 5.79 -17.29
CA HIS A 285 -0.71 6.65 -18.44
C HIS A 285 0.52 6.80 -19.33
N GLY A 286 0.32 6.99 -20.64
CA GLY A 286 1.41 7.11 -21.60
C GLY A 286 2.31 5.88 -21.60
N ASN A 287 3.55 6.04 -21.13
CA ASN A 287 4.57 5.00 -21.06
C ASN A 287 5.03 4.74 -19.59
N HIS A 288 4.22 5.13 -18.60
CA HIS A 288 4.56 5.04 -17.17
C HIS A 288 4.08 3.71 -16.57
N PHE A 289 5.04 2.89 -16.12
CA PHE A 289 4.75 1.59 -15.50
C PHE A 289 4.99 1.63 -13.99
N ARG A 290 4.06 1.05 -13.23
CA ARG A 290 4.22 0.72 -11.81
C ARG A 290 4.18 -0.78 -11.63
N MET A 291 4.93 -1.30 -10.65
CA MET A 291 4.89 -2.69 -10.23
C MET A 291 4.95 -2.75 -8.71
N VAL A 292 4.31 -3.74 -8.12
CA VAL A 292 4.28 -3.99 -6.68
C VAL A 292 4.53 -5.46 -6.40
N PHE A 293 5.12 -5.72 -5.24
CA PHE A 293 5.23 -7.05 -4.66
C PHE A 293 4.89 -7.00 -3.17
N ARG A 294 4.10 -7.96 -2.68
CA ARG A 294 3.79 -8.11 -1.24
C ARG A 294 3.60 -9.56 -0.86
N THR A 295 4.20 -9.99 0.24
CA THR A 295 3.91 -11.32 0.80
C THR A 295 2.61 -11.39 1.60
N VAL A 296 1.95 -12.52 1.44
CA VAL A 296 0.85 -13.04 2.25
C VAL A 296 1.43 -13.70 3.49
N LEU A 297 0.80 -13.49 4.64
CA LEU A 297 1.28 -13.95 5.96
C LEU A 297 0.45 -15.11 6.54
N ASP A 298 -0.66 -15.45 5.90
CA ASP A 298 -1.50 -16.63 6.21
C ASP A 298 -2.36 -16.98 4.98
N ASP A 299 -2.61 -18.26 4.74
CA ASP A 299 -3.47 -18.71 3.64
C ASP A 299 -4.31 -19.92 4.07
N GLU A 300 -5.60 -19.69 4.31
CA GLU A 300 -6.52 -20.72 4.80
C GLU A 300 -6.83 -21.82 3.76
N ALA A 301 -6.50 -21.62 2.48
CA ALA A 301 -6.66 -22.64 1.45
C ALA A 301 -5.48 -23.63 1.39
N ASP A 302 -4.30 -23.18 1.80
CA ASP A 302 -3.01 -23.88 1.67
C ASP A 302 -2.05 -23.31 2.74
N PRO A 303 -2.14 -23.76 4.01
CA PRO A 303 -1.37 -23.14 5.10
C PRO A 303 0.15 -23.25 4.93
N PHE A 304 0.90 -22.45 5.69
CA PHE A 304 2.34 -22.62 5.87
C PHE A 304 2.64 -23.75 6.85
N ASP A 305 3.77 -24.45 6.70
CA ASP A 305 4.24 -25.42 7.70
C ASP A 305 4.44 -24.72 9.06
N GLU A 306 3.98 -25.31 10.17
CA GLU A 306 4.01 -24.65 11.50
C GLU A 306 5.44 -24.27 11.96
N ASP A 307 6.43 -25.08 11.59
CA ASP A 307 7.86 -24.88 11.88
C ASP A 307 8.59 -23.99 10.82
N SER A 308 7.87 -23.39 9.87
CA SER A 308 8.48 -22.56 8.81
C SER A 308 8.62 -21.07 9.16
N PHE A 309 9.67 -20.46 8.62
CA PHE A 309 9.87 -19.01 8.64
C PHE A 309 9.14 -18.37 7.45
N VAL A 310 7.98 -17.76 7.71
CA VAL A 310 7.19 -17.04 6.71
C VAL A 310 7.79 -15.66 6.44
N SER A 311 8.06 -15.39 5.17
CA SER A 311 8.69 -14.15 4.70
C SER A 311 7.72 -12.96 4.76
N ASP A 312 8.08 -11.89 5.48
CA ASP A 312 7.36 -10.62 5.48
C ASP A 312 8.19 -9.57 4.71
N LEU A 313 7.86 -9.38 3.42
CA LEU A 313 8.53 -8.43 2.53
C LEU A 313 7.54 -7.77 1.57
N PHE A 314 7.89 -6.59 1.09
CA PHE A 314 7.14 -5.85 0.09
C PHE A 314 7.99 -4.80 -0.62
N GLY A 315 7.42 -4.19 -1.65
CA GLY A 315 8.03 -3.08 -2.34
C GLY A 315 7.34 -2.76 -3.65
N TRP A 316 7.95 -1.83 -4.38
CA TRP A 316 7.45 -1.35 -5.65
C TRP A 316 8.58 -0.92 -6.59
N ILE A 317 8.23 -0.86 -7.87
CA ILE A 317 9.03 -0.29 -8.95
C ILE A 317 8.16 0.74 -9.67
N ASP A 318 8.70 1.91 -9.95
CA ASP A 318 8.08 2.98 -10.73
C ASP A 318 9.04 3.37 -11.87
N ILE A 319 8.53 3.38 -13.11
CA ILE A 319 9.34 3.45 -14.33
C ILE A 319 8.72 4.51 -15.28
N GLU A 320 9.27 5.74 -15.26
CA GLU A 320 8.83 6.91 -16.05
C GLU A 320 9.91 7.26 -17.10
N GLN A 321 9.53 7.78 -18.26
CA GLN A 321 10.49 8.37 -19.20
C GLN A 321 11.00 9.72 -18.65
N THR A 322 12.30 10.01 -18.77
CA THR A 322 12.86 11.29 -18.27
C THR A 322 12.32 12.50 -19.02
N GLU A 323 12.39 13.69 -18.41
CA GLU A 323 11.78 14.91 -18.98
C GLU A 323 12.42 15.36 -20.31
N ASP A 324 13.67 14.97 -20.57
CA ASP A 324 14.38 15.15 -21.83
C ASP A 324 14.02 14.11 -22.91
N GLY A 325 13.22 13.10 -22.56
CA GLY A 325 12.86 11.97 -23.42
C GLY A 325 13.98 10.97 -23.71
N ALA A 326 15.20 11.21 -23.25
CA ALA A 326 16.41 10.51 -23.71
C ALA A 326 16.70 9.21 -22.96
N THR A 327 16.16 9.04 -21.75
CA THR A 327 16.35 7.84 -20.92
C THR A 327 15.05 7.39 -20.25
N THR A 328 15.08 6.20 -19.67
CA THR A 328 14.06 5.73 -18.73
C THR A 328 14.58 5.89 -17.31
N GLN A 329 13.85 6.61 -16.47
CA GLN A 329 14.07 6.64 -15.03
C GLN A 329 13.41 5.42 -14.39
N TYR A 330 14.20 4.64 -13.67
CA TYR A 330 13.75 3.54 -12.82
C TYR A 330 13.92 3.97 -11.36
N LYS A 331 12.87 3.78 -10.57
CA LYS A 331 12.88 3.90 -9.12
C LYS A 331 12.34 2.63 -8.50
N SER A 332 12.94 2.17 -7.41
CA SER A 332 12.35 1.08 -6.63
C SER A 332 12.57 1.24 -5.13
N PHE A 333 11.59 0.76 -4.38
CA PHE A 333 11.62 0.60 -2.93
C PHE A 333 11.42 -0.87 -2.60
N ALA A 334 12.13 -1.36 -1.60
CA ALA A 334 11.92 -2.68 -1.04
C ALA A 334 12.06 -2.61 0.47
N LYS A 335 11.20 -3.32 1.20
CA LYS A 335 11.18 -3.38 2.66
C LYS A 335 10.90 -4.80 3.12
N ALA A 336 11.74 -5.33 4.00
CA ALA A 336 11.62 -6.68 4.51
C ALA A 336 11.87 -6.71 6.01
N LYS A 337 11.11 -7.57 6.71
CA LYS A 337 11.30 -7.92 8.11
C LYS A 337 12.51 -8.82 8.24
N LEU A 338 13.36 -8.56 9.23
CA LEU A 338 14.50 -9.43 9.49
C LEU A 338 14.06 -10.68 10.27
N LEU A 339 14.26 -11.85 9.68
CA LEU A 339 13.86 -13.15 10.22
C LEU A 339 14.85 -13.64 11.29
N LEU A 340 14.81 -13.03 12.48
CA LEU A 340 15.69 -13.37 13.62
C LEU A 340 14.97 -13.78 14.91
N ASN A 341 13.64 -13.80 14.92
CA ASN A 341 12.85 -14.25 16.08
C ASN A 341 12.40 -15.72 15.87
N PRO A 342 13.09 -16.73 16.43
CA PRO A 342 12.70 -18.13 16.28
C PRO A 342 11.35 -18.41 16.94
N ARG A 343 10.48 -19.16 16.25
CA ARG A 343 9.17 -19.57 16.77
C ARG A 343 9.27 -20.85 17.59
N ARG A 344 9.48 -20.68 18.90
CA ARG A 344 9.07 -21.62 19.96
C ARG A 344 9.47 -23.11 19.79
N ASN A 345 10.63 -23.37 19.19
CA ASN A 345 11.49 -24.54 19.41
C ASN A 345 12.91 -24.13 18.93
N ASP A 346 13.97 -24.75 19.47
CA ASP A 346 15.35 -24.34 19.18
C ASP A 346 15.81 -24.77 17.78
N THR A 347 15.46 -23.96 16.78
CA THR A 347 16.22 -23.88 15.53
C THR A 347 17.49 -23.08 15.79
N SER A 348 18.67 -23.59 15.41
CA SER A 348 19.91 -22.82 15.52
C SER A 348 19.81 -21.55 14.67
N THR A 349 20.08 -20.38 15.25
CA THR A 349 20.10 -19.12 14.50
C THR A 349 21.08 -19.20 13.33
N ALA A 350 22.20 -19.90 13.49
CA ALA A 350 23.17 -20.13 12.42
C ALA A 350 22.59 -20.94 11.24
N GLU A 351 21.62 -21.84 11.45
CA GLU A 351 20.97 -22.62 10.38
C GLU A 351 20.02 -21.74 9.56
N VAL A 352 19.22 -20.91 10.24
CA VAL A 352 18.36 -19.88 9.60
C VAL A 352 19.21 -18.90 8.82
N LEU A 353 20.35 -18.48 9.37
CA LEU A 353 21.28 -17.57 8.72
C LEU A 353 21.97 -18.21 7.49
N ALA A 354 22.48 -19.43 7.58
CA ALA A 354 23.07 -20.14 6.43
C ALA A 354 22.04 -20.40 5.31
N LEU A 355 20.77 -20.64 5.66
CA LEU A 355 19.68 -20.73 4.70
C LEU A 355 19.44 -19.38 4.00
N ILE A 356 19.31 -18.29 4.76
CA ILE A 356 19.16 -16.93 4.22
C ILE A 356 20.37 -16.53 3.36
N GLU A 357 21.59 -16.91 3.74
CA GLU A 357 22.78 -16.68 2.92
C GLU A 357 22.69 -17.42 1.57
N SER A 358 22.26 -18.69 1.58
CA SER A 358 22.04 -19.50 0.37
C SER A 358 20.94 -18.95 -0.56
N LEU A 359 20.00 -18.16 -0.04
CA LEU A 359 18.99 -17.47 -0.83
C LEU A 359 19.53 -16.25 -1.58
N HIS A 360 20.47 -15.51 -0.99
CA HIS A 360 20.86 -14.16 -1.43
C HIS A 360 22.31 -14.04 -1.95
N PHE A 361 23.18 -15.00 -1.65
CA PHE A 361 24.59 -15.01 -2.08
C PHE A 361 24.93 -16.30 -2.84
N ASP A 362 26.01 -16.24 -3.62
CA ASP A 362 26.59 -17.40 -4.30
C ASP A 362 27.56 -18.15 -3.36
N GLU A 363 27.75 -19.46 -3.57
CA GLU A 363 28.62 -20.36 -2.76
C GLU A 363 30.11 -19.95 -2.69
N ARG A 364 30.50 -18.84 -3.31
CA ARG A 364 31.86 -18.30 -3.38
C ARG A 364 32.08 -17.05 -2.53
N ALA A 365 31.08 -16.60 -1.78
CA ALA A 365 31.22 -15.52 -0.80
C ALA A 365 31.44 -16.11 0.62
N PRO A 366 32.70 -16.27 1.09
CA PRO A 366 32.95 -16.73 2.45
C PRO A 366 32.62 -15.60 3.45
N PHE A 367 31.34 -15.45 3.80
CA PHE A 367 30.93 -14.47 4.79
C PHE A 367 31.14 -15.04 6.21
N THR A 368 32.19 -14.58 6.89
CA THR A 368 32.35 -14.87 8.32
C THR A 368 31.39 -14.01 9.13
N LEU A 369 30.25 -14.60 9.52
CA LEU A 369 29.29 -14.05 10.48
C LEU A 369 29.94 -13.76 11.84
N SER A 370 30.57 -12.59 11.97
CA SER A 370 31.07 -12.08 13.26
C SER A 370 29.95 -11.41 14.05
N ASP A 371 28.97 -12.23 14.48
CA ASP A 371 27.88 -12.13 15.49
C ASP A 371 27.28 -10.78 15.98
N GLU A 372 27.95 -9.63 15.88
CA GLU A 372 27.64 -8.46 16.72
C GLU A 372 26.70 -7.41 16.11
N ASN A 373 26.22 -7.56 14.87
CA ASN A 373 25.24 -6.60 14.31
C ASN A 373 24.27 -7.18 13.27
N PRO A 374 23.02 -7.52 13.65
CA PRO A 374 22.02 -8.04 12.71
C PRO A 374 21.61 -7.03 11.64
N THR A 375 21.61 -5.73 11.95
CA THR A 375 21.31 -4.66 10.98
C THR A 375 22.30 -4.71 9.81
N LYS A 376 23.59 -4.85 10.11
CA LYS A 376 24.66 -4.89 9.09
C LYS A 376 24.53 -6.10 8.16
N LEU A 377 24.12 -7.26 8.69
CA LEU A 377 23.81 -8.44 7.89
C LEU A 377 22.61 -8.16 6.96
N SER A 378 21.52 -7.63 7.49
CA SER A 378 20.34 -7.30 6.68
C SER A 378 20.61 -6.23 5.61
N GLU A 379 21.52 -5.27 5.87
CA GLU A 379 21.99 -4.34 4.83
C GLU A 379 22.75 -5.07 3.71
N LEU A 380 23.60 -6.04 4.03
CA LEU A 380 24.35 -6.82 3.03
C LEU A 380 23.43 -7.70 2.18
N ILE A 381 22.44 -8.35 2.80
CA ILE A 381 21.38 -9.12 2.10
C ILE A 381 20.63 -8.24 1.11
N PHE A 382 20.23 -7.04 1.51
CA PHE A 382 19.58 -6.06 0.63
C PHE A 382 20.49 -5.61 -0.52
N ARG A 383 21.79 -5.39 -0.26
CA ARG A 383 22.77 -5.03 -1.30
C ARG A 383 22.97 -6.14 -2.32
N ALA A 384 23.11 -7.40 -1.88
CA ALA A 384 23.25 -8.55 -2.75
C ALA A 384 21.98 -8.83 -3.57
N SER A 385 20.81 -8.70 -2.95
CA SER A 385 19.50 -8.88 -3.63
C SER A 385 19.26 -7.81 -4.69
N ASN A 386 19.51 -6.53 -4.38
CA ASN A 386 19.35 -5.44 -5.34
C ASN A 386 20.38 -5.52 -6.49
N ALA A 387 21.63 -5.93 -6.20
CA ALA A 387 22.62 -6.18 -7.25
C ALA A 387 22.15 -7.30 -8.18
N THR A 388 21.82 -8.48 -7.63
CA THR A 388 21.34 -9.64 -8.40
C THR A 388 20.08 -9.32 -9.22
N PHE A 389 19.17 -8.49 -8.69
CA PHE A 389 18.00 -8.01 -9.44
C PHE A 389 18.38 -7.12 -10.63
N LEU A 390 19.30 -6.16 -10.44
CA LEU A 390 19.74 -5.26 -11.51
C LEU A 390 20.56 -6.03 -12.57
N ASP A 391 21.40 -6.99 -12.17
CA ASP A 391 22.15 -7.86 -13.06
C ASP A 391 21.19 -8.68 -13.96
N LEU A 392 20.11 -9.23 -13.38
CA LEU A 392 19.05 -9.92 -14.12
C LEU A 392 18.29 -8.99 -15.07
N LEU A 393 17.96 -7.77 -14.64
CA LEU A 393 17.27 -6.76 -15.45
C LEU A 393 18.15 -6.36 -16.65
N GLU A 394 19.43 -6.07 -16.44
CA GLU A 394 20.36 -5.75 -17.52
C GLU A 394 20.58 -6.94 -18.47
N ALA A 395 20.63 -8.18 -17.97
CA ALA A 395 20.68 -9.38 -18.80
C ALA A 395 19.41 -9.56 -19.66
N TYR A 396 18.22 -9.28 -19.13
CA TYR A 396 16.98 -9.32 -19.91
C TYR A 396 16.89 -8.20 -20.96
N LEU A 397 17.41 -7.00 -20.67
CA LEU A 397 17.53 -5.92 -21.65
C LEU A 397 18.48 -6.30 -22.79
N GLN A 398 19.65 -6.87 -22.47
CA GLN A 398 20.62 -7.34 -23.47
C GLN A 398 20.01 -8.43 -24.37
N ALA A 399 19.29 -9.39 -23.77
CA ALA A 399 18.62 -10.47 -24.50
C ALA A 399 17.51 -9.97 -25.45
N GLU A 400 16.75 -8.93 -25.09
CA GLU A 400 15.81 -8.30 -26.02
C GLU A 400 16.52 -7.56 -27.16
N SER A 401 17.61 -6.83 -26.87
CA SER A 401 18.38 -6.11 -27.91
C SER A 401 19.19 -7.00 -28.86
N GLY A 402 19.39 -8.28 -28.50
CA GLY A 402 20.06 -9.29 -29.34
C GLY A 402 19.09 -10.12 -30.18
N SER A 403 17.80 -9.73 -30.25
CA SER A 403 16.75 -10.46 -30.97
C SER A 403 16.16 -9.69 -32.17
N GLU A 404 16.76 -8.56 -32.54
CA GLU A 404 16.49 -7.80 -33.77
C GLU A 404 17.57 -8.04 -34.84
#